data_AF-A0A934VWK5-F1
#
_entry.id   AF-A0A934VWK5-F1
#
_cell.length_a   1.000
_cell.length_b   1.000
_cell.length_c   1.000
_cell.angle_alpha   90.00
_cell.angle_beta   90.00
_cell.angle_gamma   90.00
#
_symmetry.space_group_name_H-M   'P 1'
#
loop_
_entity.id
_entity.type
_entity.pdbx_description
1 polymer ?
#
loop_
_entity_poly.entity_id
_entity_poly.type
_entity_poly.pdbx_seq_one_letter_code
_entity_poly.pdbx_strand_id
1 'polypeptide(L)'
;MNRDITEIVREFRQFTADDFDYSKGGSGPEQLYALCEEVEGLPDPTAVFPEFFALMERLPDSELGTPGPLVHTLENHIGSYERLLAASVRRKPTDLSVWMVNRILNGSEKDRAFWIELLALAADHPEASEVIKDEAKRFIQLQSQK
;
A
#
# COMPACT_ATOMS: atom_id res chain seq x y z
N MET A 1 17.31 -7.14 -20.04
CA MET A 1 16.91 -5.97 -20.85
C MET A 1 16.06 -5.14 -19.91
N ASN A 2 16.57 -4.01 -19.39
CA ASN A 2 15.78 -3.21 -18.45
C ASN A 2 14.68 -2.51 -19.25
N ARG A 3 13.44 -2.89 -18.98
CA ARG A 3 12.26 -2.25 -19.55
C ARG A 3 12.18 -0.80 -19.09
N ASP A 4 11.59 0.05 -19.93
CA ASP A 4 11.44 1.46 -19.60
C ASP A 4 10.45 1.63 -18.45
N ILE A 5 10.74 2.55 -17.52
CA ILE A 5 9.89 2.82 -16.36
C ILE A 5 8.46 3.18 -16.79
N THR A 6 8.31 3.88 -17.92
CA THR A 6 7.00 4.26 -18.46
C THR A 6 6.16 3.05 -18.83
N GLU A 7 6.78 1.96 -19.29
CA GLU A 7 6.09 0.72 -19.63
C GLU A 7 5.59 0.00 -18.38
N ILE A 8 6.44 -0.09 -17.35
CA ILE A 8 6.09 -0.69 -16.05
C ILE A 8 4.94 0.09 -15.41
N VAL A 9 5.04 1.42 -15.36
CA VAL A 9 3.97 2.29 -14.84
C VAL A 9 2.66 2.11 -15.62
N ARG A 10 2.74 1.97 -16.94
CA ARG A 10 1.55 1.72 -17.77
C ARG A 10 0.88 0.39 -17.39
N GLU A 11 1.63 -0.64 -17.07
CA GLU A 11 1.08 -1.95 -16.67
C GLU A 11 0.42 -1.89 -15.28
N PHE A 12 1.03 -1.22 -14.30
CA PHE A 12 0.36 -0.97 -13.02
C PHE A 12 -1.01 -0.28 -13.17
N ARG A 13 -1.12 0.62 -14.15
CA ARG A 13 -2.37 1.34 -14.44
C ARG A 13 -3.42 0.49 -15.15
N GLN A 14 -3.04 -0.65 -15.72
CA GLN A 14 -3.97 -1.56 -16.41
C GLN A 14 -4.69 -2.51 -15.48
N PHE A 15 -4.11 -2.83 -14.32
CA PHE A 15 -4.77 -3.69 -13.32
C PHE A 15 -6.16 -3.19 -12.99
N THR A 16 -7.11 -4.10 -12.86
CA THR A 16 -8.50 -3.86 -12.47
C THR A 16 -8.86 -4.78 -11.31
N ALA A 17 -10.02 -4.56 -10.68
CA ALA A 17 -10.48 -5.45 -9.62
C ALA A 17 -10.66 -6.90 -10.09
N ASP A 18 -11.04 -7.11 -11.36
CA ASP A 18 -11.26 -8.43 -11.94
C ASP A 18 -9.96 -9.23 -12.07
N ASP A 19 -8.81 -8.56 -12.20
CA ASP A 19 -7.50 -9.23 -12.19
C ASP A 19 -7.20 -9.88 -10.83
N PHE A 20 -7.78 -9.35 -9.74
CA PHE A 20 -7.64 -9.88 -8.39
C PHE A 20 -8.83 -10.74 -7.94
N ASP A 21 -9.76 -11.07 -8.84
CA ASP A 21 -10.89 -11.95 -8.57
C ASP A 21 -10.62 -13.36 -9.10
N TYR A 22 -10.19 -14.26 -8.20
CA TYR A 22 -9.93 -15.67 -8.53
C TYR A 22 -11.17 -16.40 -9.07
N SER A 23 -12.38 -15.98 -8.71
CA SER A 23 -13.60 -16.60 -9.23
C SER A 23 -13.81 -16.30 -10.73
N LYS A 24 -13.19 -15.24 -11.23
CA LYS A 24 -13.15 -14.85 -12.65
C LYS A 24 -11.89 -15.32 -13.38
N GLY A 25 -11.02 -16.08 -12.71
CA GLY A 25 -9.74 -16.51 -13.25
C GLY A 25 -8.68 -15.41 -13.30
N GLY A 26 -8.78 -14.40 -12.44
CA GLY A 26 -7.78 -13.35 -12.28
C GLY A 26 -6.38 -13.92 -11.98
N SER A 27 -5.36 -13.31 -12.58
CA SER A 27 -3.93 -13.63 -12.36
C SER A 27 -3.14 -12.40 -11.89
N GLY A 28 -3.86 -11.41 -11.36
CA GLY A 28 -3.35 -10.14 -10.88
C GLY A 28 -2.23 -10.31 -9.85
N PRO A 29 -2.37 -11.18 -8.84
CA PRO A 29 -1.30 -11.44 -7.88
C PRO A 29 0.01 -11.91 -8.55
N GLU A 30 -0.04 -12.91 -9.42
CA GLU A 30 1.15 -13.42 -10.12
C GLU A 30 1.80 -12.35 -11.01
N GLN A 31 0.98 -11.58 -11.74
CA GLN A 31 1.46 -10.47 -12.56
C GLN A 31 2.08 -9.36 -11.71
N LEU A 32 1.48 -9.06 -10.56
CA LEU A 32 1.96 -8.05 -9.62
C LEU A 32 3.31 -8.45 -9.02
N TYR A 33 3.49 -9.73 -8.70
CA TYR A 33 4.79 -10.27 -8.27
C TYR A 33 5.86 -10.09 -9.34
N ALA A 34 5.58 -10.49 -10.58
CA ALA A 34 6.52 -10.34 -11.69
C ALA A 34 6.88 -8.86 -11.93
N LEU A 35 5.88 -7.97 -11.90
CA LEU A 35 6.09 -6.55 -12.13
C LEU A 35 6.91 -5.90 -10.99
N CYS A 36 6.70 -6.32 -9.73
CA CYS A 36 7.54 -5.90 -8.61
C CYS A 36 8.99 -6.39 -8.73
N GLU A 37 9.22 -7.61 -9.23
CA GLU A 37 10.58 -8.11 -9.51
C GLU A 37 11.28 -7.25 -10.58
N GLU A 38 10.54 -6.85 -11.63
CA GLU A 38 11.06 -5.92 -12.64
C GLU A 38 11.38 -4.54 -12.07
N VAL A 39 10.53 -4.01 -11.16
CA VAL A 39 10.77 -2.74 -10.46
C VAL A 39 12.07 -2.78 -9.66
N GLU A 40 12.34 -3.87 -8.93
CA GLU A 40 13.59 -4.03 -8.17
C GLU A 40 14.83 -4.11 -9.06
N GLY A 41 14.67 -4.47 -10.34
CA GLY A 41 15.74 -4.46 -11.34
C GLY A 41 16.04 -3.09 -11.95
N LEU A 42 15.25 -2.05 -11.63
CA LEU A 42 15.44 -0.70 -12.17
C LEU A 42 16.65 0.02 -11.52
N PRO A 43 17.29 0.97 -12.23
CA PRO A 43 18.32 1.82 -11.64
C PRO A 43 17.81 2.66 -10.46
N ASP A 44 16.53 3.04 -10.48
CA ASP A 44 15.83 3.71 -9.40
C ASP A 44 14.42 3.11 -9.24
N PRO A 45 14.25 2.09 -8.38
CA PRO A 45 12.95 1.47 -8.11
C PRO A 45 11.95 2.45 -7.46
N THR A 46 12.46 3.43 -6.70
CA THR A 46 11.62 4.34 -5.91
C THR A 46 10.75 5.25 -6.78
N ALA A 47 11.17 5.50 -8.02
CA ALA A 47 10.43 6.25 -9.01
C ALA A 47 9.06 5.62 -9.35
N VAL A 48 8.84 4.33 -9.08
CA VAL A 48 7.56 3.63 -9.31
C VAL A 48 6.63 3.67 -8.09
N PHE A 49 7.14 3.99 -6.90
CA PHE A 49 6.36 3.93 -5.66
C PHE A 49 5.08 4.78 -5.66
N PRO A 50 5.03 5.98 -6.28
CA PRO A 50 3.76 6.70 -6.43
C PRO A 50 2.65 5.84 -7.04
N GLU A 51 3.00 4.95 -7.97
CA GLU A 51 2.03 4.12 -8.68
C GLU A 51 1.58 2.92 -7.86
N PHE A 52 2.39 2.47 -6.91
CA PHE A 52 1.97 1.45 -5.95
C PHE A 52 0.83 1.99 -5.08
N PHE A 53 1.00 3.20 -4.55
CA PHE A 53 -0.04 3.85 -3.76
C PHE A 53 -1.26 4.22 -4.61
N ALA A 54 -1.06 4.66 -5.85
CA ALA A 54 -2.17 4.91 -6.78
C ALA A 54 -2.96 3.63 -7.08
N LEU A 55 -2.30 2.48 -7.21
CA LEU A 55 -2.95 1.18 -7.38
C LEU A 55 -3.79 0.82 -6.14
N MET A 56 -3.23 0.95 -4.94
CA MET A 56 -3.95 0.70 -3.69
C MET A 56 -5.20 1.60 -3.59
N GLU A 57 -5.06 2.90 -3.85
CA GLU A 57 -6.17 3.86 -3.79
C GLU A 57 -7.27 3.56 -4.83
N ARG A 58 -6.88 3.05 -6.00
CA ARG A 58 -7.79 2.71 -7.10
C ARG A 58 -8.52 1.38 -6.87
N LEU A 59 -7.86 0.43 -6.22
CA LEU A 59 -8.37 -0.91 -5.93
C LEU A 59 -8.41 -1.18 -4.41
N PRO A 60 -9.12 -0.37 -3.61
CA PRO A 60 -9.05 -0.43 -2.15
C PRO A 60 -9.64 -1.71 -1.55
N ASP A 61 -10.51 -2.40 -2.29
CA ASP A 61 -11.21 -3.62 -1.87
C ASP A 61 -10.61 -4.89 -2.50
N SER A 62 -9.56 -4.76 -3.33
CA SER A 62 -8.86 -5.90 -3.92
C SER A 62 -7.84 -6.48 -2.94
N GLU A 63 -7.72 -7.80 -2.92
CA GLU A 63 -6.69 -8.50 -2.13
C GLU A 63 -5.31 -8.34 -2.81
N LEU A 64 -4.61 -7.26 -2.46
CA LEU A 64 -3.26 -6.97 -2.94
C LEU A 64 -2.17 -7.65 -2.10
N GLY A 65 -2.58 -8.43 -1.09
CA GLY A 65 -1.73 -9.15 -0.14
C GLY A 65 -1.36 -8.32 1.10
N THR A 66 -1.28 -9.00 2.24
CA THR A 66 -0.98 -8.38 3.56
C THR A 66 0.00 -9.24 4.39
N PRO A 67 1.34 -9.12 4.20
CA PRO A 67 2.02 -8.32 3.18
C PRO A 67 1.99 -8.99 1.79
N GLY A 68 1.79 -8.18 0.76
CA GLY A 68 1.91 -8.56 -0.65
C GLY A 68 3.19 -8.04 -1.31
N PRO A 69 3.35 -8.28 -2.63
CA PRO A 69 4.55 -7.88 -3.38
C PRO A 69 4.82 -6.37 -3.32
N LEU A 70 3.78 -5.52 -3.33
CA LEU A 70 3.94 -4.07 -3.19
C LEU A 70 4.65 -3.69 -1.88
N VAL A 71 4.18 -4.27 -0.77
CA VAL A 71 4.73 -3.99 0.56
C VAL A 71 6.17 -4.49 0.66
N HIS A 72 6.42 -5.72 0.19
CA HIS A 72 7.78 -6.28 0.20
C HIS A 72 8.78 -5.40 -0.56
N THR A 73 8.40 -4.93 -1.74
CA THR A 73 9.24 -4.01 -2.51
C THR A 73 9.43 -2.67 -1.79
N LEU A 74 8.37 -2.06 -1.24
CA LEU A 74 8.52 -0.80 -0.48
C LEU A 74 9.47 -0.95 0.73
N GLU A 75 9.41 -2.08 1.42
CA GLU A 75 10.22 -2.37 2.61
C GLU A 75 11.70 -2.61 2.31
N ASN A 76 12.08 -2.95 1.08
CA ASN A 76 13.48 -2.97 0.68
C ASN A 76 14.09 -1.55 0.61
N HIS A 77 13.25 -0.51 0.61
CA HIS A 77 13.64 0.89 0.42
C HIS A 77 13.12 1.79 1.55
N ILE A 78 13.24 1.34 2.81
CA ILE A 78 12.90 2.12 4.02
C ILE A 78 13.54 3.52 3.98
N GLY A 79 12.75 4.53 4.30
CA GLY A 79 13.11 5.95 4.19
C GLY A 79 12.63 6.62 2.89
N SER A 80 12.21 5.84 1.89
CA SER A 80 11.81 6.36 0.58
C SER A 80 10.29 6.36 0.36
N TYR A 81 9.52 5.57 1.12
CA TYR A 81 8.07 5.40 0.88
C TYR A 81 7.18 6.01 1.95
N GLU A 82 7.67 6.28 3.14
CA GLU A 82 6.86 6.65 4.31
C GLU A 82 6.11 7.96 4.08
N ARG A 83 6.73 8.92 3.38
CA ARG A 83 6.07 10.16 2.96
C ARG A 83 4.94 9.91 1.97
N LEU A 84 5.13 8.97 1.04
CA LEU A 84 4.12 8.59 0.06
C LEU A 84 2.96 7.84 0.73
N LEU A 85 3.26 6.93 1.66
CA LEU A 85 2.24 6.25 2.49
C LEU A 85 1.39 7.27 3.25
N ALA A 86 2.03 8.21 3.96
CA ALA A 86 1.31 9.25 4.69
C ALA A 86 0.46 10.15 3.77
N ALA A 87 0.91 10.40 2.54
CA ALA A 87 0.14 11.14 1.56
C ALA A 87 -1.04 10.32 1.02
N SER A 88 -0.84 9.02 0.79
CA SER A 88 -1.86 8.08 0.32
C SER A 88 -2.99 7.93 1.33
N VAL A 89 -2.66 7.69 2.60
CA VAL A 89 -3.66 7.61 3.70
C VAL A 89 -4.48 8.90 3.79
N ARG A 90 -3.86 10.07 3.61
CA ARG A 90 -4.59 11.36 3.61
C ARG A 90 -5.49 11.57 2.40
N ARG A 91 -5.21 10.93 1.27
CA ARG A 91 -6.05 11.02 0.07
C ARG A 91 -7.21 10.03 0.14
N LYS A 92 -6.90 8.77 0.43
CA LYS A 92 -7.86 7.67 0.49
C LYS A 92 -7.23 6.51 1.26
N PRO A 93 -7.58 6.33 2.54
CA PRO A 93 -7.17 5.17 3.30
C PRO A 93 -7.66 3.88 2.64
N THR A 94 -6.79 2.89 2.63
CA THR A 94 -7.03 1.52 2.18
C THR A 94 -6.67 0.56 3.30
N ASP A 95 -7.21 -0.66 3.28
CA ASP A 95 -6.87 -1.70 4.25
C ASP A 95 -5.34 -1.88 4.34
N LEU A 96 -4.70 -2.04 3.19
CA LEU A 96 -3.25 -2.23 3.09
C LEU A 96 -2.46 -1.02 3.62
N SER A 97 -2.85 0.21 3.28
CA SER A 97 -2.16 1.42 3.77
C SER A 97 -2.29 1.60 5.29
N VAL A 98 -3.47 1.33 5.85
CA VAL A 98 -3.73 1.40 7.30
C VAL A 98 -2.94 0.32 8.04
N TRP A 99 -2.90 -0.89 7.48
CA TRP A 99 -2.06 -1.98 7.97
C TRP A 99 -0.57 -1.61 7.93
N MET A 100 -0.09 -0.99 6.86
CA MET A 100 1.31 -0.53 6.74
C MET A 100 1.67 0.51 7.81
N VAL A 101 0.76 1.45 8.12
CA VAL A 101 0.98 2.41 9.22
C VAL A 101 1.13 1.68 10.56
N ASN A 102 0.25 0.71 10.84
CA ASN A 102 0.35 -0.11 12.04
C ASN A 102 1.64 -0.95 12.06
N ARG A 103 2.11 -1.42 10.90
CA ARG A 103 3.37 -2.15 10.77
C ARG A 103 4.58 -1.27 11.09
N ILE A 104 4.62 -0.02 10.64
CA ILE A 104 5.65 0.95 11.04
C ILE A 104 5.64 1.15 12.56
N LEU A 105 4.45 1.35 13.15
CA LEU A 105 4.28 1.49 14.61
C LEU A 105 4.72 0.24 15.39
N ASN A 106 4.66 -0.96 14.79
CA ASN A 106 5.16 -2.18 15.41
C ASN A 106 6.68 -2.30 15.33
N GLY A 107 7.32 -1.70 14.33
CA GLY A 107 8.76 -1.79 14.09
C GLY A 107 9.59 -0.63 14.65
N SER A 108 8.96 0.51 14.98
CA SER A 108 9.67 1.70 15.45
C SER A 108 8.81 2.62 16.32
N GLU A 109 9.45 3.23 17.33
CA GLU A 109 8.86 4.32 18.14
C GLU A 109 9.09 5.71 17.51
N LYS A 110 9.86 5.79 16.41
CA LYS A 110 10.15 7.06 15.75
C LYS A 110 8.87 7.64 15.13
N ASP A 111 8.62 8.93 15.38
CA ASP A 111 7.46 9.67 14.86
C ASP A 111 6.12 9.00 15.21
N ARG A 112 6.06 8.22 16.30
CA ARG A 112 4.88 7.45 16.72
C ARG A 112 3.60 8.29 16.77
N ALA A 113 3.67 9.49 17.35
CA ALA A 113 2.51 10.39 17.44
C ALA A 113 1.93 10.74 16.06
N PHE A 114 2.78 10.98 15.06
CA PHE A 114 2.38 11.26 13.69
C PHE A 114 1.68 10.07 13.04
N TRP A 115 2.20 8.85 13.25
CA TRP A 115 1.59 7.64 12.69
C TRP A 115 0.25 7.29 13.37
N ILE A 116 0.13 7.52 14.68
CA ILE A 116 -1.15 7.39 15.39
C ILE A 116 -2.17 8.42 14.88
N GLU A 117 -1.76 9.66 14.64
CA GLU A 117 -2.63 10.68 14.06
C GLU A 117 -3.10 10.30 12.65
N LEU A 118 -2.25 9.66 11.84
CA LEU A 118 -2.67 9.13 10.54
C LEU A 118 -3.71 8.02 10.65
N LEU A 119 -3.61 7.12 11.63
CA LEU A 119 -4.66 6.12 11.89
C LEU A 119 -5.97 6.80 12.33
N ALA A 120 -5.88 7.82 13.19
CA ALA A 120 -7.06 8.58 13.61
C ALA A 120 -7.73 9.28 12.42
N LEU A 121 -6.94 9.87 11.52
CA LEU A 121 -7.45 10.45 10.28
C LEU A 121 -8.14 9.40 9.41
N ALA A 122 -7.55 8.21 9.27
CA ALA A 122 -8.15 7.13 8.50
C ALA A 122 -9.49 6.64 9.08
N ALA A 123 -9.60 6.60 10.41
CA ALA A 123 -10.81 6.18 11.12
C ALA A 123 -12.04 7.07 10.87
N ASP A 124 -11.83 8.33 10.48
CA ASP A 124 -12.90 9.31 10.21
C ASP A 124 -12.94 9.77 8.73
N HIS A 125 -12.15 9.15 7.85
CA HIS A 125 -12.00 9.63 6.47
C HIS A 125 -13.26 9.38 5.63
N PRO A 126 -13.77 10.37 4.86
CA PRO A 126 -15.02 10.23 4.10
C PRO A 126 -14.93 9.19 2.96
N GLU A 127 -13.75 9.03 2.34
CA GLU A 127 -13.52 8.06 1.26
C GLU A 127 -13.16 6.64 1.77
N ALA A 128 -13.04 6.44 3.09
CA ALA A 128 -12.76 5.12 3.66
C ALA A 128 -14.07 4.35 3.87
N SER A 129 -14.06 3.05 3.57
CA SER A 129 -15.18 2.16 3.92
C SER A 129 -15.27 1.98 5.45
N GLU A 130 -16.44 1.58 5.95
CA GLU A 130 -16.60 1.32 7.39
C GLU A 130 -15.64 0.23 7.90
N VAL A 131 -15.32 -0.77 7.06
CA VAL A 131 -14.32 -1.80 7.39
C VAL A 131 -12.95 -1.18 7.63
N ILE A 132 -12.49 -0.29 6.73
CA ILE A 132 -11.20 0.38 6.87
C ILE A 132 -11.17 1.30 8.10
N LYS A 133 -12.27 2.01 8.36
CA LYS A 133 -12.39 2.87 9.56
C LYS A 133 -12.30 2.05 10.83
N ASP A 134 -13.00 0.93 10.90
CA ASP A 134 -12.99 0.06 12.08
C ASP A 134 -11.63 -0.61 12.28
N GLU A 135 -10.94 -0.98 11.20
CA GLU A 135 -9.58 -1.50 11.27
C GLU A 135 -8.59 -0.45 11.79
N ALA A 136 -8.70 0.81 11.33
CA ALA A 136 -7.90 1.90 11.85
C ALA A 136 -8.13 2.13 13.36
N LYS A 137 -9.39 2.13 13.82
CA LYS A 137 -9.75 2.22 15.25
C LYS A 137 -9.18 1.06 16.05
N ARG A 138 -9.24 -0.16 15.50
CA ARG A 138 -8.68 -1.37 16.11
C ARG A 138 -7.17 -1.23 16.30
N PHE A 139 -6.45 -0.72 15.31
CA PHE A 139 -5.01 -0.47 15.44
C PHE A 139 -4.70 0.61 16.47
N ILE A 140 -5.45 1.72 16.53
CA ILE A 140 -5.29 2.74 17.58
C ILE A 140 -5.43 2.11 18.97
N GLN A 141 -6.46 1.27 19.15
CA GLN A 141 -6.68 0.57 20.42
C GLN A 141 -5.51 -0.35 20.77
N LEU A 142 -5.01 -1.14 19.83
CA LEU A 142 -3.84 -2.01 20.05
C LEU A 142 -2.60 -1.21 20.43
N GLN A 143 -2.34 -0.09 19.77
CA GLN A 143 -1.18 0.75 20.08
C GLN A 143 -1.34 1.51 21.40
N SER A 144 -2.56 1.73 21.91
CA SER A 144 -2.78 2.32 23.24
C SER A 144 -2.42 1.38 24.39
N GLN A 145 -2.27 0.08 24.11
CA GLN A 145 -1.98 -0.96 25.12
C GLN A 145 -0.49 -1.31 25.22
N LYS A 146 0.36 -0.68 24.40
CA LYS A 146 1.82 -0.83 24.46
C LYS A 146 2.44 0.31 25.24
#